data_AF-A0A430PZG7-F1
#
_entry.id   AF-A0A430PZG7-F1
#
_cell.length_a   1.000
_cell.length_b   1.000
_cell.length_c   1.000
_cell.angle_alpha   90.00
_cell.angle_beta   90.00
_cell.angle_gamma   90.00
#
_symmetry.space_group_name_H-M   'P 1'
#
loop_
_entity.id
_entity.type
_entity.pdbx_description
1 polymer ?
#
loop_
_entity_poly.entity_id
_entity_poly.type
_entity_poly.pdbx_seq_one_letter_code
_entity_poly.pdbx_strand_id
1 'polypeptide(L)'
;MTYNTQLCAVIFVQCELFWNFPRNSREVFHAYVNEKAHTIQVFPSIQVKLTNDSKLCSISLLSSGRNSVPNFIHGNVLNQEKGYGYLTFNETSYRHAKSFGSLEARTGFYHLKIIAEDCSHPTKSTKSWPITFEVSSSLSLIL
;
A
#
# COMPACT_ATOMS: atom_id res chain seq x y z
N MET A 1 3.68 -14.37 -55.66
CA MET A 1 3.92 -14.80 -54.26
C MET A 1 4.01 -13.55 -53.42
N THR A 2 2.89 -13.13 -52.86
CA THR A 2 2.75 -11.91 -52.08
C THR A 2 2.89 -12.27 -50.61
N TYR A 3 3.95 -11.76 -49.97
CA TYR A 3 4.20 -11.90 -48.54
C TYR A 3 3.12 -11.12 -47.78
N ASN A 4 2.22 -11.84 -47.11
CA ASN A 4 1.25 -11.24 -46.22
C ASN A 4 1.88 -11.22 -44.81
N THR A 5 2.80 -10.29 -44.59
CA THR A 5 3.29 -9.93 -43.25
C THR A 5 2.19 -9.12 -42.59
N GLN A 6 1.19 -9.83 -42.06
CA GLN A 6 0.21 -9.25 -41.17
C GLN A 6 0.95 -8.82 -39.91
N LEU A 7 1.33 -7.54 -39.87
CA LEU A 7 1.76 -6.86 -38.65
C LEU A 7 0.63 -7.06 -37.62
N CYS A 8 0.78 -8.06 -36.77
CA CYS A 8 0.16 -8.03 -35.46
C CYS A 8 0.72 -6.79 -34.78
N ALA A 9 -0.04 -5.69 -34.85
CA ALA A 9 0.10 -4.58 -33.94
C ALA A 9 -0.01 -5.18 -32.53
N VAL A 10 1.15 -5.45 -31.94
CA VAL A 10 1.28 -5.77 -30.53
C VAL A 10 0.86 -4.51 -29.80
N ILE A 11 -0.45 -4.39 -29.57
CA ILE A 11 -0.97 -3.48 -28.57
C ILE A 11 -0.36 -3.99 -27.28
N PHE A 12 0.73 -3.35 -26.86
CA PHE A 12 1.27 -3.44 -25.51
C PHE A 12 0.19 -2.87 -24.57
N VAL A 13 -0.86 -3.66 -24.33
CA VAL A 13 -1.61 -3.56 -23.10
C VAL A 13 -0.63 -4.08 -22.06
N GLN A 14 0.24 -3.18 -21.57
CA GLN A 14 0.97 -3.42 -20.33
C GLN A 14 -0.10 -3.88 -19.34
N CYS A 15 -0.06 -5.16 -18.97
CA CYS A 15 -0.83 -5.73 -17.88
C CYS A 15 -0.38 -5.04 -16.58
N GLU A 16 -0.77 -3.78 -16.39
CA GLU A 16 -0.55 -3.05 -15.15
C GLU A 16 -1.47 -3.67 -14.09
N LEU A 17 -0.92 -3.99 -12.92
CA LEU A 17 -1.75 -4.31 -11.76
C LEU A 17 -2.48 -3.05 -11.33
N PHE A 18 -3.75 -3.17 -10.97
CA PHE A 18 -4.55 -2.03 -10.55
C PHE A 18 -5.04 -2.20 -9.12
N TRP A 19 -5.01 -1.12 -8.36
CA TRP A 19 -5.74 -1.08 -7.11
C TRP A 19 -7.25 -1.09 -7.36
N ASN A 20 -8.02 -1.50 -6.36
CA ASN A 20 -9.46 -1.28 -6.30
C ASN A 20 -9.86 0.21 -6.09
N PHE A 21 -8.89 1.09 -5.84
CA PHE A 21 -9.08 2.55 -5.79
C PHE A 21 -9.37 3.16 -7.18
N PRO A 22 -10.10 4.28 -7.28
CA PRO A 22 -10.33 4.95 -8.57
C PRO A 22 -9.01 5.47 -9.16
N ARG A 23 -8.73 5.14 -10.44
CA ARG A 23 -7.45 5.44 -11.14
C ARG A 23 -7.12 6.95 -11.23
N ASN A 24 -8.14 7.81 -11.18
CA ASN A 24 -8.02 9.27 -11.26
C ASN A 24 -8.23 9.97 -9.92
N SER A 25 -8.29 9.22 -8.81
CA SER A 25 -8.50 9.83 -7.51
C SER A 25 -7.25 10.61 -7.11
N ARG A 26 -7.39 11.94 -7.01
CA ARG A 26 -6.44 12.82 -6.31
C ARG A 26 -6.63 12.73 -4.79
N GLU A 27 -7.55 11.89 -4.32
CA GLU A 27 -7.87 11.76 -2.90
C GLU A 27 -6.74 11.01 -2.22
N VAL A 28 -6.30 11.59 -1.11
CA VAL A 28 -5.41 10.93 -0.17
C VAL A 28 -6.31 10.17 0.79
N PHE A 29 -6.39 8.85 0.67
CA PHE A 29 -7.10 8.01 1.64
C PHE A 29 -6.38 8.01 2.98
N HIS A 30 -7.21 8.02 4.01
CA HIS A 30 -6.82 7.98 5.41
C HIS A 30 -6.83 6.52 5.89
N ALA A 31 -5.74 6.14 6.53
CA ALA A 31 -5.57 4.87 7.19
C ALA A 31 -5.56 5.11 8.70
N TYR A 32 -6.39 4.37 9.42
CA TYR A 32 -6.59 4.55 10.86
C TYR A 32 -5.94 3.41 11.62
N VAL A 33 -5.08 3.75 12.58
CA VAL A 33 -4.48 2.75 13.47
C VAL A 33 -5.52 2.30 14.48
N ASN A 34 -5.88 1.01 14.45
CA ASN A 34 -6.64 0.38 15.52
C ASN A 34 -5.65 -0.26 16.51
N GLU A 35 -5.30 0.50 17.56
CA GLU A 35 -4.33 0.05 18.57
C GLU A 35 -4.77 -1.25 19.27
N LYS A 36 -6.07 -1.43 19.53
CA LYS A 36 -6.59 -2.62 20.21
C LYS A 36 -6.46 -3.90 19.38
N ALA A 37 -6.57 -3.77 18.06
CA ALA A 37 -6.50 -4.89 17.12
C ALA A 37 -5.13 -5.03 16.45
N HIS A 38 -4.16 -4.15 16.78
CA HIS A 38 -2.83 -4.08 16.14
C HIS A 38 -2.88 -4.06 14.60
N THR A 39 -3.95 -3.51 14.05
CA THR A 39 -4.21 -3.44 12.60
C THR A 39 -4.39 -1.99 12.18
N ILE A 40 -4.12 -1.73 10.91
CA ILE A 40 -4.44 -0.45 10.29
C ILE A 40 -5.60 -0.68 9.34
N GLN A 41 -6.69 0.02 9.62
CA GLN A 41 -7.87 0.00 8.78
C GLN A 41 -7.70 1.01 7.66
N VAL A 42 -7.78 0.53 6.42
CA VAL A 42 -7.72 1.34 5.21
C VAL A 42 -9.08 1.24 4.52
N PHE A 43 -9.67 2.38 4.18
CA PHE A 43 -10.95 2.43 3.46
C PHE A 43 -10.80 3.20 2.15
N PRO A 44 -11.13 2.59 0.99
CA PRO A 44 -11.58 1.20 0.84
C PRO A 44 -10.45 0.19 1.13
N SER A 45 -10.81 -1.09 1.34
CA SER A 45 -9.85 -2.13 1.72
C SER A 45 -8.76 -2.31 0.66
N ILE A 46 -7.58 -2.76 1.08
CA ILE A 46 -6.45 -2.97 0.17
C ILE A 46 -6.71 -4.23 -0.67
N GLN A 47 -7.09 -4.02 -1.92
CA GLN A 47 -7.28 -5.09 -2.89
C GLN A 47 -6.64 -4.71 -4.23
N VAL A 48 -5.89 -5.66 -4.79
CA VAL A 48 -5.27 -5.56 -6.11
C VAL A 48 -6.07 -6.39 -7.09
N LYS A 49 -6.45 -5.79 -8.20
CA LYS A 49 -6.95 -6.50 -9.38
C LYS A 49 -5.77 -7.15 -10.08
N LEU A 50 -5.69 -8.46 -9.94
CA LEU A 50 -4.69 -9.29 -10.57
C LEU A 50 -5.07 -9.51 -12.04
N THR A 51 -4.06 -9.52 -12.91
CA THR A 51 -4.22 -10.03 -14.27
C THR A 51 -4.34 -11.55 -14.23
N ASN A 52 -4.93 -12.17 -15.26
CA ASN A 52 -5.12 -13.63 -15.32
C ASN A 52 -3.80 -14.36 -14.97
N ASP A 53 -3.91 -15.35 -14.08
CA ASP A 53 -2.82 -16.19 -13.57
C ASP A 53 -1.74 -15.49 -12.72
N SER A 54 -1.85 -14.17 -12.47
CA SER A 54 -0.99 -13.47 -11.50
C SER A 54 -1.42 -13.73 -10.06
N LYS A 55 -0.45 -13.78 -9.14
CA LYS A 55 -0.65 -13.85 -7.69
C LYS A 55 0.01 -12.65 -7.03
N LEU A 56 -0.61 -12.09 -6.00
CA LEU A 56 -0.04 -11.01 -5.20
C LEU A 56 1.12 -11.56 -4.35
N CYS A 57 2.33 -10.99 -4.50
CA CYS A 57 3.52 -11.43 -3.79
C CYS A 57 3.86 -10.52 -2.61
N SER A 58 3.75 -9.20 -2.81
CA SER A 58 4.19 -8.21 -1.84
C SER A 58 3.23 -7.02 -1.79
N ILE A 59 3.13 -6.41 -0.62
CA ILE A 59 2.61 -5.05 -0.44
C ILE A 59 3.68 -4.28 0.32
N SER A 60 4.14 -3.19 -0.26
CA SER A 60 5.23 -2.39 0.29
C SER A 60 4.83 -0.95 0.44
N LEU A 61 5.25 -0.36 1.55
CA LEU A 61 5.21 1.08 1.77
C LEU A 61 6.51 1.69 1.27
N LEU A 62 6.39 2.86 0.64
CA LEU A 62 7.51 3.65 0.16
C LEU A 62 7.49 5.01 0.84
N SER A 63 8.67 5.59 1.01
CA SER A 63 8.80 6.96 1.49
C SER A 63 8.09 7.92 0.54
N SER A 64 7.66 9.04 1.11
CA SER A 64 7.26 10.21 0.33
C SER A 64 8.35 11.27 0.41
N GLY A 65 8.16 12.39 -0.29
CA GLY A 65 9.01 13.57 -0.09
C GLY A 65 8.86 14.21 1.31
N ARG A 66 7.96 13.71 2.16
CA ARG A 66 7.68 14.23 3.51
C ARG A 66 8.10 13.29 4.63
N ASN A 67 7.91 11.98 4.46
CA ASN A 67 8.15 11.00 5.52
C ASN A 67 8.85 9.76 4.98
N SER A 68 9.79 9.26 5.77
CA SER A 68 10.35 7.91 5.68
C SER A 68 9.31 6.89 6.14
N VAL A 69 9.42 5.64 5.66
CA VAL A 69 8.57 4.56 6.14
C VAL A 69 8.97 4.21 7.57
N PRO A 70 8.08 4.35 8.57
CA PRO A 70 8.38 3.97 9.93
C PRO A 70 8.44 2.44 10.07
N ASN A 71 9.34 1.95 10.93
CA ASN A 71 9.49 0.52 11.19
C ASN A 71 8.32 -0.12 11.96
N PHE A 72 7.33 0.66 12.38
CA PHE A 72 6.15 0.20 13.10
C PHE A 72 4.93 0.01 12.20
N ILE A 73 5.05 0.22 10.88
CA ILE A 73 3.99 -0.04 9.90
C ILE A 73 4.51 -0.96 8.79
N HIS A 74 3.75 -2.01 8.47
CA HIS A 74 4.14 -2.99 7.47
C HIS A 74 2.96 -3.36 6.56
N GLY A 75 3.26 -3.63 5.29
CA GLY A 75 2.32 -4.22 4.34
C GLY A 75 2.42 -5.74 4.31
N ASN A 76 1.27 -6.41 4.27
CA ASN A 76 1.18 -7.85 4.32
C ASN A 76 0.17 -8.37 3.29
N VAL A 77 0.41 -9.58 2.79
CA VAL A 77 -0.52 -10.28 1.91
C VAL A 77 -1.45 -11.15 2.74
N LEU A 78 -2.75 -10.95 2.59
CA LEU A 78 -3.79 -11.76 3.23
C LEU A 78 -4.20 -12.94 2.35
N ASN A 79 -4.34 -12.71 1.05
CA ASN A 79 -4.70 -13.74 0.08
C ASN A 79 -4.05 -13.45 -1.26
N GLN A 80 -3.07 -14.28 -1.63
CA GLN A 80 -2.28 -14.11 -2.85
C GLN A 80 -3.14 -14.24 -4.12
N GLU A 81 -4.10 -15.16 -4.14
CA GLU A 81 -4.91 -15.49 -5.33
C GLU A 81 -6.03 -14.48 -5.58
N LYS A 82 -6.55 -13.88 -4.50
CA LYS A 82 -7.61 -12.86 -4.58
C LYS A 82 -7.07 -11.43 -4.58
N GLY A 83 -5.74 -11.26 -4.46
CA GLY A 83 -5.09 -9.96 -4.41
C GLY A 83 -5.40 -9.16 -3.16
N TYR A 84 -5.71 -9.82 -2.04
CA TYR A 84 -6.00 -9.13 -0.78
C TYR A 84 -4.75 -8.93 0.04
N GLY A 85 -4.61 -7.73 0.61
CA GLY A 85 -3.63 -7.47 1.64
C GLY A 85 -4.14 -6.51 2.70
N TYR A 86 -3.25 -6.19 3.63
CA TYR A 86 -3.57 -5.41 4.82
C TYR A 86 -2.30 -4.77 5.37
N LEU A 87 -2.50 -3.77 6.23
CA LEU A 87 -1.40 -3.11 6.93
C LEU A 87 -1.47 -3.45 8.42
N THR A 88 -0.30 -3.71 9.01
CA THR A 88 -0.18 -3.96 10.45
C THR A 88 0.51 -2.80 11.15
N PHE A 89 0.22 -2.69 12.44
CA PHE A 89 0.82 -1.69 13.32
C PHE A 89 1.53 -2.39 14.48
N ASN A 90 2.81 -2.07 14.69
CA ASN A 90 3.60 -2.57 15.80
C ASN A 90 3.68 -1.50 16.90
N GLU A 91 2.82 -1.65 17.91
CA GLU A 91 2.71 -0.72 19.02
C GLU A 91 4.03 -0.57 19.80
N THR A 92 4.75 -1.66 20.04
CA THR A 92 6.05 -1.63 20.76
C THR A 92 7.07 -0.77 20.03
N SER A 93 7.19 -0.97 18.72
CA SER A 93 8.12 -0.21 17.88
C SER A 93 7.72 1.26 17.80
N TYR A 94 6.41 1.56 17.77
CA TYR A 94 5.89 2.91 17.84
C TYR A 94 6.20 3.60 19.18
N ARG A 95 5.92 2.93 20.30
CA ARG A 95 6.21 3.46 21.66
C ARG A 95 7.70 3.74 21.84
N HIS A 96 8.55 2.85 21.33
CA HIS A 96 10.00 3.05 21.33
C HIS A 96 10.39 4.27 20.49
N ALA A 97 9.93 4.38 19.24
CA ALA A 97 10.20 5.55 18.40
C ALA A 97 9.73 6.86 19.05
N LYS A 98 8.57 6.83 19.72
CA LYS A 98 8.04 7.97 20.49
C LYS A 98 8.95 8.35 21.65
N SER A 99 9.44 7.39 22.44
CA SER A 99 10.31 7.69 23.59
C SER A 99 11.68 8.26 23.19
N PHE A 100 12.18 7.89 22.00
CA PHE A 100 13.42 8.45 21.44
C PHE A 100 13.22 9.76 20.69
N GLY A 101 11.99 10.28 20.59
CA GLY A 101 11.69 11.48 19.80
C GLY A 101 11.93 11.30 18.30
N SER A 102 11.91 10.07 17.79
CA SER A 102 12.21 9.73 16.39
C SER A 102 10.97 9.67 15.50
N LEU A 103 9.83 10.18 15.98
CA LEU A 103 8.63 10.32 15.15
C LEU A 103 8.77 11.53 14.22
N GLU A 104 8.97 11.27 12.92
CA GLU A 104 9.02 12.32 11.90
C GLU A 104 7.69 13.08 11.75
N ALA A 105 6.56 12.44 12.07
CA ALA A 105 5.23 13.00 11.91
C ALA A 105 4.91 14.04 12.99
N ARG A 106 5.33 15.30 12.79
CA ARG A 106 5.08 16.42 13.71
C ARG A 106 3.59 16.64 14.04
N THR A 107 2.71 16.30 13.12
CA THR A 107 1.25 16.46 13.24
C THR A 107 0.52 15.16 13.60
N GLY A 108 1.24 14.06 13.83
CA GLY A 108 0.65 12.73 14.02
C GLY A 108 0.25 12.01 12.71
N PHE A 109 0.51 12.63 11.55
CA PHE A 109 0.22 12.08 10.24
C PHE A 109 1.49 11.64 9.49
N TYR A 110 1.52 10.40 9.00
CA TYR A 110 2.56 9.92 8.08
C TYR A 110 2.02 9.93 6.66
N HIS A 111 2.66 10.69 5.77
CA HIS A 111 2.36 10.66 4.34
C HIS A 111 3.31 9.69 3.65
N LEU A 112 2.81 8.58 3.13
CA LEU A 112 3.60 7.54 2.46
C LEU A 112 3.00 7.22 1.08
N LYS A 113 3.63 6.28 0.38
CA LYS A 113 3.05 5.66 -0.81
C LYS A 113 2.96 4.15 -0.59
N ILE A 114 2.04 3.49 -1.28
CA ILE A 114 1.89 2.03 -1.27
C ILE A 114 2.01 1.49 -2.69
N ILE A 115 2.71 0.36 -2.84
CA ILE A 115 2.78 -0.44 -4.06
C ILE A 115 2.45 -1.90 -3.73
N ALA A 116 1.96 -2.62 -4.72
CA ALA A 116 1.85 -4.07 -4.70
C ALA A 116 2.55 -4.65 -5.92
N GLU A 117 3.15 -5.83 -5.75
CA GLU A 117 3.84 -6.55 -6.81
C GLU A 117 3.28 -7.98 -6.94
N ASP A 118 3.19 -8.46 -8.17
CA ASP A 118 2.85 -9.87 -8.40
C ASP A 118 4.07 -10.79 -8.29
N CYS A 119 3.83 -12.11 -8.34
CA CYS A 119 4.89 -13.12 -8.32
C CYS A 119 5.57 -13.36 -9.68
N SER A 120 5.32 -12.51 -10.69
CA SER A 120 5.85 -12.75 -12.05
C SER A 120 7.34 -12.39 -12.15
N HIS A 121 8.01 -12.85 -13.21
CA HIS A 121 9.42 -12.58 -13.48
C HIS A 121 9.57 -12.08 -14.94
N PRO A 122 9.84 -10.79 -15.19
CA PRO A 122 10.03 -9.72 -14.21
C PRO A 122 8.75 -9.37 -13.46
N THR A 123 8.88 -8.96 -12.20
CA THR A 123 7.74 -8.57 -11.35
C THR A 123 7.00 -7.38 -11.95
N LYS A 124 5.67 -7.45 -11.94
CA LYS A 124 4.80 -6.33 -12.30
C LYS A 124 4.33 -5.67 -11.03
N SER A 125 4.26 -4.34 -11.06
CA SER A 125 3.83 -3.54 -9.92
C SER A 125 2.64 -2.66 -10.24
N THR A 126 1.83 -2.38 -9.23
CA THR A 126 0.85 -1.29 -9.29
C THR A 126 1.57 0.05 -9.36
N LYS A 127 0.93 1.06 -9.94
CA LYS A 127 1.38 2.45 -9.72
C LYS A 127 1.35 2.78 -8.22
N SER A 128 2.37 3.49 -7.75
CA SER A 128 2.44 3.94 -6.36
C SER A 128 1.26 4.84 -6.03
N TRP A 129 0.62 4.59 -4.90
CA TRP A 129 -0.60 5.28 -4.51
C TRP A 129 -0.42 5.98 -3.14
N PRO A 130 -0.84 7.26 -2.96
CA PRO A 130 -0.51 8.05 -1.76
C PRO A 130 -1.42 7.71 -0.57
N ILE A 131 -0.85 7.33 0.58
CA ILE A 131 -1.60 6.96 1.79
C ILE A 131 -1.20 7.84 2.97
N THR A 132 -2.16 8.29 3.78
CA THR A 132 -1.89 9.01 5.02
C THR A 132 -2.34 8.21 6.23
N PHE A 133 -1.43 8.01 7.18
CA PHE A 133 -1.73 7.33 8.44
C PHE A 133 -1.93 8.35 9.54
N GLU A 134 -3.03 8.25 10.27
CA GLU A 134 -3.21 8.99 11.52
C GLU A 134 -2.87 8.08 12.69
N VAL A 135 -1.89 8.49 13.50
CA VAL A 135 -1.60 7.84 14.79
C VAL A 135 -2.21 8.70 15.88
N SER A 136 -3.54 8.64 16.04
CA SER A 136 -4.24 9.42 17.05
C SER A 136 -3.86 8.93 18.45
N SER A 137 -3.24 9.79 19.28
CA SER A 137 -2.91 9.45 20.66
C SER A 137 -4.11 9.54 21.63
N SER A 138 -5.31 9.19 21.20
CA SER A 138 -6.52 9.37 22.01
C SER A 138 -6.96 8.08 22.68
N LEU A 139 -6.29 7.75 23.79
CA LEU A 139 -6.94 7.35 25.03
C LEU A 139 -6.13 7.93 26.20
N SER A 140 -6.01 9.26 26.21
CA SER A 140 -5.68 10.04 27.40
C SER A 140 -6.81 11.03 27.59
N LEU A 141 -7.82 10.63 28.39
CA LEU A 141 -8.92 11.40 28.98
C LEU A 141 -10.25 10.64 28.83
N ILE A 142 -10.58 9.80 29.82
CA ILE A 142 -11.77 10.01 30.65
C ILE A 142 -11.33 9.70 32.10
N LEU A 143 -11.30 10.75 32.92
CA LEU A 143 -11.30 10.71 34.38
C LEU A 143 -12.66 10.20 34.88
#